data_AF-A0AAV8RJE4-F1
#
_entry.id   AF-A0AAV8RJE4-F1
#
_cell.length_a   1.000
_cell.length_b   1.000
_cell.length_c   1.000
_cell.angle_alpha   90.00
_cell.angle_beta   90.00
_cell.angle_gamma   90.00
#
_symmetry.space_group_name_H-M   'P 1'
#
loop_
_entity.id
_entity.type
_entity.pdbx_description
1 polymer ?
#
loop_
_entity_poly.entity_id
_entity_poly.type
_entity_poly.pdbx_seq_one_letter_code
_entity_poly.pdbx_strand_id
1 'polypeptide(L)'
;MFVWRVLLRGGMEAAWMQVAGKVKEMTEIVGPDIVPNARKVLISLYTCTLKDVYAIPEDKGYHNVVKSFTRHRLIVYHEEDWVAIENCLNCGQVEEV
;
A
#
# COMPACT_ATOMS: atom_id res chain seq x y z
N MET A 1 -9.04 34.50 -39.77
CA MET A 1 -7.69 33.98 -39.48
C MET A 1 -7.30 34.50 -38.09
N PHE A 2 -7.47 33.68 -37.06
CA PHE A 2 -6.48 32.72 -36.54
C PHE A 2 -5.76 33.18 -35.25
N VAL A 3 -6.38 34.03 -34.40
CA VAL A 3 -5.72 34.45 -33.14
C VAL A 3 -6.60 34.32 -31.88
N TRP A 4 -7.87 33.94 -32.01
CA TRP A 4 -8.78 33.75 -30.87
C TRP A 4 -9.18 32.28 -30.65
N ARG A 5 -8.24 31.36 -30.88
CA ARG A 5 -8.44 29.91 -30.71
C ARG A 5 -7.17 29.23 -30.19
N VAL A 6 -6.49 29.83 -29.21
CA VAL A 6 -5.32 29.21 -28.56
C VAL A 6 -5.38 29.28 -27.03
N LEU A 7 -6.21 30.15 -26.42
CA LEU A 7 -6.18 30.32 -24.97
C LEU A 7 -7.10 29.39 -24.13
N LEU A 8 -8.01 28.64 -24.76
CA LEU A 8 -8.96 27.75 -24.05
C LEU A 8 -8.65 26.26 -24.25
N ARG A 9 -7.38 25.90 -24.38
CA ARG A 9 -6.97 24.49 -24.52
C ARG A 9 -5.81 24.08 -23.61
N GLY A 10 -5.34 24.97 -22.74
CA GLY A 10 -4.19 24.72 -21.86
C GLY A 10 -4.54 24.35 -20.41
N GLY A 11 -5.82 24.35 -20.02
CA GLY A 11 -6.21 24.28 -18.61
C GLY A 11 -6.69 22.92 -18.09
N MET A 12 -7.12 21.99 -18.96
CA MET A 12 -7.75 20.74 -18.52
C MET A 12 -6.88 19.50 -18.72
N GLU A 13 -5.92 19.46 -19.64
CA GLU A 13 -5.09 18.27 -19.89
C GLU A 13 -4.10 17.99 -18.73
N ALA A 14 -3.61 19.03 -18.05
CA ALA A 14 -2.66 18.88 -16.94
C ALA A 14 -3.33 18.42 -15.63
N ALA A 15 -4.65 18.60 -15.50
CA ALA A 15 -5.39 18.19 -14.31
C ALA A 15 -5.68 16.68 -14.27
N TRP A 16 -5.72 16.01 -15.43
CA TRP A 16 -5.96 14.56 -15.51
C TRP A 16 -4.72 13.72 -15.15
N MET A 17 -3.52 14.30 -15.16
CA MET A 17 -2.27 13.59 -14.81
C MET A 17 -1.92 13.61 -13.32
N GLN A 18 -2.73 14.23 -12.46
CA GLN A 18 -2.46 14.27 -11.02
C GLN A 18 -3.08 13.09 -10.25
N VAL A 19 -3.80 12.19 -10.93
CA VAL A 19 -4.40 10.97 -10.34
C VAL A 19 -3.52 9.73 -10.56
N ALA A 20 -2.33 9.88 -11.14
CA ALA A 20 -1.34 8.82 -11.20
C ALA A 20 -0.65 8.74 -9.82
N GLY A 21 -1.18 7.90 -8.92
CA GLY A 21 -0.51 7.57 -7.66
C GLY A 21 0.95 7.16 -7.93
N LYS A 22 1.88 7.59 -7.07
CA LYS A 22 3.31 7.31 -7.20
C LYS A 22 3.54 5.82 -7.44
N VAL A 23 4.05 5.46 -8.61
CA VAL A 23 4.42 4.07 -8.94
C VAL A 23 5.86 3.85 -8.48
N LYS A 24 6.10 2.78 -7.72
CA LYS A 24 7.45 2.37 -7.31
C LYS A 24 8.17 1.78 -8.53
N GLU A 25 9.33 2.34 -8.89
CA GLU A 25 10.08 1.93 -10.09
C GLU A 25 11.11 0.82 -9.81
N MET A 26 11.65 0.75 -8.59
CA MET A 26 12.57 -0.29 -8.16
C MET A 26 12.61 -0.43 -6.64
N THR A 27 12.92 -1.63 -6.15
CA THR A 27 13.12 -1.95 -4.72
C THR A 27 14.58 -1.81 -4.29
N GLU A 28 15.52 -1.58 -5.22
CA GLU A 28 16.99 -1.51 -4.96
C GLU A 28 17.59 -2.78 -4.32
N ILE A 29 16.78 -3.82 -4.11
CA ILE A 29 17.14 -5.14 -3.56
C ILE A 29 16.98 -6.17 -4.66
N VAL A 30 17.94 -7.08 -4.79
CA VAL A 30 17.87 -8.17 -5.79
C VAL A 30 16.96 -9.29 -5.28
N GLY A 31 15.91 -9.63 -6.04
CA GLY A 31 15.02 -10.74 -5.74
C GLY A 31 13.53 -10.38 -5.59
N PRO A 32 13.14 -9.40 -4.76
CA PRO A 32 11.74 -9.03 -4.59
C PRO A 32 11.22 -8.24 -5.79
N ASP A 33 10.22 -8.81 -6.47
CA ASP A 33 9.48 -8.14 -7.54
C ASP A 33 8.65 -6.97 -6.98
N ILE A 34 8.51 -5.92 -7.78
CA ILE A 34 7.71 -4.74 -7.42
C ILE A 34 6.23 -5.12 -7.39
N VAL A 35 5.54 -4.78 -6.30
CA VAL A 35 4.10 -5.06 -6.16
C VAL A 35 3.29 -3.76 -6.36
N PRO A 36 2.71 -3.51 -7.55
CA PRO A 36 2.01 -2.25 -7.85
C PRO A 36 0.73 -2.02 -7.04
N ASN A 37 0.16 -3.07 -6.42
CA ASN A 37 -1.00 -2.99 -5.53
C ASN A 37 -0.67 -3.46 -4.11
N ALA A 38 0.53 -3.14 -3.61
CA ALA A 38 1.05 -3.64 -2.33
C ALA A 38 0.03 -3.53 -1.18
N ARG A 39 -0.66 -2.39 -1.05
CA ARG A 39 -1.71 -2.19 -0.03
C ARG A 39 -2.79 -3.28 -0.05
N LYS A 40 -3.35 -3.59 -1.22
CA LYS A 40 -4.42 -4.59 -1.35
C LYS A 40 -3.90 -5.98 -1.00
N VAL A 41 -2.67 -6.28 -1.40
CA VAL A 41 -2.02 -7.56 -1.08
C VAL A 41 -1.79 -7.69 0.42
N LEU A 42 -1.20 -6.68 1.07
CA LEU A 42 -0.97 -6.64 2.51
C LEU A 42 -2.27 -6.79 3.32
N ILE A 43 -3.32 -6.06 2.95
CA ILE A 43 -4.64 -6.19 3.60
C ILE A 43 -5.19 -7.60 3.45
N SER A 44 -5.08 -8.18 2.25
CA SER A 44 -5.53 -9.56 2.01
C SER A 44 -4.77 -10.55 2.87
N LEU A 45 -3.43 -10.43 2.93
CA LEU A 45 -2.57 -11.29 3.73
C LEU A 45 -2.89 -11.19 5.22
N TYR A 46 -2.94 -9.98 5.78
CA TYR A 46 -3.29 -9.79 7.20
C TYR A 46 -4.69 -10.29 7.54
N THR A 47 -5.66 -10.13 6.63
CA THR A 47 -7.00 -10.68 6.81
C THR A 47 -7.00 -12.20 6.81
N CYS A 48 -6.24 -12.84 5.91
CA CYS A 48 -6.07 -14.30 5.90
C CYS A 48 -5.38 -14.79 7.18
N THR A 49 -4.27 -14.15 7.58
CA THR A 49 -3.56 -14.49 8.82
C THR A 49 -4.45 -14.36 10.04
N LEU A 50 -5.26 -13.31 10.15
CA LEU A 50 -6.21 -13.19 11.26
C LEU A 50 -7.24 -14.33 11.27
N LYS A 51 -7.79 -14.70 10.10
CA LYS A 51 -8.73 -15.83 9.99
C LYS A 51 -8.10 -17.13 10.49
N ASP A 52 -6.86 -17.41 10.07
CA ASP A 52 -6.14 -18.62 10.47
C ASP A 52 -5.80 -18.61 11.96
N VAL A 53 -5.42 -17.45 12.50
CA VAL A 53 -5.18 -17.27 13.93
C VAL A 53 -6.44 -17.51 14.74
N TYR A 54 -7.61 -17.01 14.31
CA TYR A 54 -8.88 -17.27 15.01
C TYR A 54 -9.29 -18.74 15.03
N ALA A 55 -8.75 -19.58 14.15
CA ALA A 55 -8.96 -21.03 14.20
C ALA A 55 -8.13 -21.73 15.30
N ILE A 56 -7.13 -21.04 15.87
CA ILE A 56 -6.25 -21.56 16.92
C ILE A 56 -6.80 -21.17 18.31
N PRO A 57 -6.80 -22.07 19.30
CA PRO A 57 -7.20 -21.73 20.66
C PRO A 57 -6.34 -20.61 21.29
N GLU A 58 -7.00 -19.68 21.99
CA GLU A 58 -6.42 -18.43 22.53
C GLU A 58 -5.41 -18.65 23.69
N ASP A 59 -5.35 -19.87 24.23
CA ASP A 59 -4.41 -20.35 25.26
C ASP A 59 -2.94 -20.35 24.79
N LYS A 60 -2.70 -20.29 23.48
CA LYS A 60 -1.33 -20.28 22.96
C LYS A 60 -0.77 -18.85 22.97
N GLY A 61 0.37 -18.63 23.62
CA GLY A 61 1.08 -17.34 23.58
C GLY A 61 1.33 -16.82 22.15
N TYR A 62 1.54 -17.72 21.20
CA TYR A 62 1.62 -17.41 19.77
C TYR A 62 0.35 -16.73 19.22
N HIS A 63 -0.85 -17.21 19.58
CA HIS A 63 -2.12 -16.63 19.12
C HIS A 63 -2.22 -15.15 19.47
N ASN A 64 -1.94 -14.80 20.73
CA ASN A 64 -2.09 -13.42 21.21
C ASN A 64 -1.06 -12.48 20.59
N VAL A 65 0.19 -12.93 20.44
CA VAL A 65 1.24 -12.15 19.78
C VAL A 65 0.91 -11.92 18.31
N VAL A 66 0.53 -12.98 17.59
CA VAL A 66 0.22 -12.87 16.15
C VAL A 66 -1.00 -11.99 15.91
N LYS A 67 -2.05 -12.18 16.68
CA LYS A 67 -3.27 -11.36 16.63
C LYS A 67 -2.96 -9.89 16.93
N SER A 68 -2.15 -9.61 17.94
CA SER A 68 -1.79 -8.24 18.32
C SER A 68 -0.98 -7.54 17.23
N PHE A 69 0.12 -8.14 16.74
CA PHE A 69 0.94 -7.49 15.72
C PHE A 69 0.20 -7.36 14.39
N THR A 70 -0.56 -8.37 13.98
CA THR A 70 -1.29 -8.35 12.70
C THR A 70 -2.36 -7.26 12.70
N ARG A 71 -3.03 -7.05 13.84
CA ARG A 71 -3.97 -5.93 14.01
C ARG A 71 -3.28 -4.57 13.97
N HIS A 72 -2.10 -4.43 14.56
CA HIS A 72 -1.34 -3.20 14.49
C HIS A 72 -0.96 -2.87 13.04
N ARG A 73 -0.48 -3.87 12.28
CA ARG A 73 -0.10 -3.68 10.87
C ARG A 73 -1.27 -3.44 9.91
N LEU A 74 -2.50 -3.72 10.33
CA LEU A 74 -3.71 -3.36 9.58
C LEU A 74 -3.94 -1.84 9.47
N ILE A 75 -3.12 -1.00 10.12
CA ILE A 75 -3.07 0.46 9.90
C ILE A 75 -2.85 0.85 8.43
N VAL A 76 -2.27 -0.05 7.64
CA VAL A 76 -2.14 0.03 6.16
C VAL A 76 -3.47 0.33 5.45
N TYR A 77 -4.62 0.06 6.09
CA TYR A 77 -5.93 0.44 5.57
C TYR A 77 -6.12 1.96 5.45
N HIS A 78 -5.52 2.74 6.34
CA HIS A 78 -5.69 4.19 6.40
C HIS A 78 -4.76 4.95 5.46
N GLU A 79 -3.66 4.34 5.05
CA GLU A 79 -2.65 4.96 4.19
C GLU A 79 -2.91 4.63 2.71
N GLU A 80 -2.78 5.63 1.83
CA GLU A 80 -2.94 5.44 0.38
C GLU A 80 -1.62 5.23 -0.36
N ASP A 81 -0.55 5.88 0.12
CA ASP A 81 0.77 5.84 -0.52
C ASP A 81 1.66 4.76 0.11
N TRP A 82 2.43 4.05 -0.71
CA TRP A 82 3.35 3.02 -0.24
C TRP A 82 4.44 3.61 0.65
N VAL A 83 4.88 4.84 0.38
CA VAL A 83 5.84 5.56 1.24
C VAL A 83 5.28 5.81 2.64
N ALA A 84 4.00 6.18 2.73
CA ALA A 84 3.33 6.40 4.01
C ALA A 84 3.18 5.09 4.78
N ILE A 85 2.86 3.99 4.07
CA ILE A 85 2.80 2.64 4.64
C ILE A 85 4.16 2.22 5.21
N GLU A 86 5.25 2.36 4.45
CA GLU A 86 6.61 1.99 4.90
C GLU A 86 7.03 2.78 6.14
N ASN A 87 6.78 4.09 6.14
CA ASN A 87 7.08 4.95 7.28
C ASN A 87 6.22 4.62 8.51
N CYS A 88 4.94 4.30 8.31
CA CYS A 88 4.03 3.97 9.40
C CYS A 88 4.35 2.61 10.04
N LEU A 89 4.66 1.61 9.21
CA LEU A 89 5.03 0.27 9.67
C LEU A 89 6.45 0.22 10.23
N ASN A 90 7.35 1.06 9.70
CA ASN A 90 8.77 1.10 10.05
C ASN A 90 9.42 -0.30 10.04
N CYS A 91 9.07 -1.11 9.04
CA CYS A 91 9.45 -2.53 8.91
C CYS A 91 10.22 -2.84 7.61
N GLY A 92 10.77 -1.83 6.94
CA GLY A 92 11.41 -2.00 5.63
C GLY A 92 10.46 -1.70 4.47
N GLN A 93 10.73 -2.28 3.30
CA GLN A 93 9.93 -2.06 2.10
C GLN A 93 8.64 -2.89 2.09
N VAL A 94 7.57 -2.41 1.45
CA VAL A 94 6.28 -3.14 1.41
C VAL A 94 6.37 -4.54 0.81
N GLU A 95 7.38 -4.82 0.00
CA GLU A 95 7.63 -6.14 -0.60
C GLU A 95 8.20 -7.17 0.39
N GLU A 96 8.72 -6.74 1.54
CA GLU A 96 9.36 -7.61 2.56
C GLU A 96 8.44 -7.90 3.77
N VAL A 97 7.30 -7.20 3.88
CA VAL A 97 6.51 -7.02 5.12
C VAL A 97 5.21 -7.83 5.15
#